data_AF-A0A967RJQ0-F1
#
_entry.id   AF-A0A967RJQ0-F1
#
_cell.length_a   1.000
_cell.length_b   1.000
_cell.length_c   1.000
_cell.angle_alpha   90.00
_cell.angle_beta   90.00
_cell.angle_gamma   90.00
#
_symmetry.space_group_name_H-M   'P 1'
#
loop_
_entity.id
_entity.type
_entity.pdbx_description
1 polymer ?
#
loop_
_entity_poly.entity_id
_entity_poly.type
_entity_poly.pdbx_seq_one_letter_code
_entity_poly.pdbx_strand_id
1 'polypeptide(L)'
;YGNWIKAHLTLPEGFTVEDVDSERSAVLHSFGIQSAPLHVSVAKNKLVEIEASFERQALCSIEGDLPDELTVAGFLTDGNIFLGTSKVRIIHPGMK
;
A
#
# COMPACT_ATOMS: atom_id res chain seq x y z
N TYR A 1 -5.40 -10.03 17.53
CA TYR A 1 -5.50 -10.19 16.06
C TYR A 1 -5.70 -8.82 15.45
N GLY A 2 -4.96 -8.46 14.40
CA GLY A 2 -5.15 -7.21 13.65
C GLY A 2 -6.00 -7.45 12.41
N ASN A 3 -6.87 -6.48 12.08
CA ASN A 3 -7.79 -6.53 10.93
C ASN A 3 -7.17 -5.97 9.64
N TRP A 4 -6.04 -5.28 9.74
CA TRP A 4 -5.45 -4.51 8.65
C TRP A 4 -4.04 -4.97 8.35
N ILE A 5 -3.72 -4.99 7.06
CA ILE A 5 -2.35 -5.06 6.54
C ILE A 5 -2.03 -3.67 5.98
N LYS A 6 -0.94 -3.07 6.47
CA LYS A 6 -0.57 -1.71 6.12
C LYS A 6 0.67 -1.71 5.24
N ALA A 7 0.61 -0.97 4.14
CA ALA A 7 1.76 -0.63 3.33
C ALA A 7 2.16 0.81 3.62
N HIS A 8 3.44 1.01 3.95
CA HIS A 8 4.03 2.33 4.14
C HIS A 8 4.86 2.65 2.90
N LEU A 9 4.53 3.76 2.24
CA LEU A 9 5.22 4.26 1.07
C LEU A 9 5.77 5.65 1.37
N THR A 10 6.89 5.98 0.75
CA THR A 10 7.48 7.31 0.83
C THR A 10 7.70 7.82 -0.59
N LEU A 11 7.15 8.98 -0.91
CA LEU A 11 7.40 9.63 -2.20
C LEU A 11 8.78 10.32 -2.19
N PRO A 12 9.42 10.46 -3.36
CA PRO A 12 10.68 11.18 -3.46
C PRO A 12 10.48 12.68 -3.16
N GLU A 13 11.61 13.41 -3.04
CA GLU A 13 11.58 14.87 -2.91
C GLU A 13 10.83 15.53 -4.09
N GLY A 14 10.19 16.67 -3.80
CA GLY A 14 9.44 17.44 -4.78
C GLY A 14 7.92 17.23 -4.73
N PHE A 15 7.45 16.22 -4.00
CA PHE A 15 6.02 16.00 -3.72
C PHE A 15 5.59 16.63 -2.40
N THR A 16 4.34 17.07 -2.34
CA THR A 16 3.64 17.49 -1.12
C THR A 16 2.41 16.63 -0.87
N VAL A 17 1.76 16.80 0.29
CA VAL A 17 0.60 15.98 0.65
C VAL A 17 -0.61 16.28 -0.25
N GLU A 18 -0.68 17.49 -0.81
CA GLU A 18 -1.71 17.95 -1.74
C GLU A 18 -1.57 17.32 -3.14
N ASP A 19 -0.40 16.79 -3.48
CA ASP A 19 -0.19 16.08 -4.74
C ASP A 19 -0.81 14.69 -4.71
N VAL A 20 -1.14 14.14 -3.53
CA VAL A 20 -1.69 12.80 -3.37
C VAL A 20 -3.22 12.86 -3.32
N ASP A 21 -3.88 12.08 -4.18
CA ASP A 21 -5.34 11.90 -4.11
C ASP A 21 -5.67 10.92 -2.98
N SER A 22 -5.77 11.44 -1.74
CA SER A 22 -6.00 10.63 -0.54
C SER A 22 -7.40 10.06 -0.43
N GLU A 23 -8.37 10.66 -1.14
CA GLU A 23 -9.77 10.21 -1.16
C GLU A 23 -9.93 8.96 -2.03
N ARG A 24 -9.03 8.76 -2.99
CA ARG A 24 -9.02 7.58 -3.84
C ARG A 24 -8.22 6.45 -3.20
N SER A 25 -8.88 5.31 -3.00
CA SER A 25 -8.21 4.08 -2.55
C SER A 25 -7.03 3.70 -3.46
N ALA A 26 -5.93 3.32 -2.84
CA ALA A 26 -4.86 2.61 -3.53
C ALA A 26 -5.29 1.17 -3.83
N VAL A 27 -4.60 0.54 -4.77
CA VAL A 27 -4.88 -0.82 -5.22
C VAL A 27 -3.63 -1.66 -5.05
N LEU A 28 -3.79 -2.84 -4.46
CA LEU A 28 -2.81 -3.90 -4.54
C LEU A 28 -2.89 -4.51 -5.95
N HIS A 29 -2.01 -4.05 -6.83
CA HIS A 29 -2.18 -4.14 -8.28
C HIS A 29 -2.37 -5.58 -8.78
N SER A 30 -1.60 -6.53 -8.26
CA SER A 30 -1.65 -7.94 -8.67
C SER A 30 -2.98 -8.64 -8.38
N PHE A 31 -3.79 -8.09 -7.46
CA PHE A 31 -5.02 -8.72 -6.98
C PHE A 31 -6.27 -7.85 -7.09
N GLY A 32 -6.12 -6.58 -7.51
CA GLY A 32 -7.23 -5.63 -7.57
C GLY A 32 -7.85 -5.29 -6.21
N ILE A 33 -7.16 -5.60 -5.11
CA ILE A 33 -7.68 -5.34 -3.75
C ILE A 33 -7.51 -3.86 -3.43
N GLN A 34 -8.60 -3.20 -3.06
CA GLN A 34 -8.61 -1.79 -2.71
C GLN A 34 -8.23 -1.57 -1.25
N SER A 35 -7.53 -0.48 -0.98
CA SER A 35 -7.31 0.01 0.38
C SER A 35 -8.52 0.78 0.90
N ALA A 36 -8.58 1.03 2.20
CA ALA A 36 -9.29 2.16 2.75
C ALA A 36 -8.73 3.49 2.18
N PRO A 37 -9.41 4.64 2.39
CA PRO A 37 -8.85 5.95 2.07
C PRO A 37 -7.46 6.12 2.67
N LEU A 38 -6.58 6.79 1.93
CA LEU A 38 -5.17 6.85 2.26
C LEU A 38 -4.94 7.81 3.42
N HIS A 39 -4.06 7.40 4.34
CA HIS A 39 -3.52 8.35 5.31
C HIS A 39 -2.22 8.92 4.77
N VAL A 40 -2.20 10.22 4.52
CA VAL A 40 -1.05 10.94 3.96
C VAL A 40 -0.51 11.90 5.00
N SER A 41 0.81 11.91 5.19
CA SER A 41 1.48 12.74 6.18
C SER A 41 2.88 13.14 5.72
N VAL A 42 3.53 14.05 6.45
CA VAL A 42 4.93 14.43 6.22
C VAL A 42 5.80 13.79 7.28
N ALA A 43 6.78 13.01 6.84
CA ALA A 43 7.73 12.33 7.69
C ALA A 43 8.80 13.29 8.24
N LYS A 44 9.61 12.80 9.19
CA LYS A 44 10.69 13.60 9.82
C LYS A 44 11.75 14.09 8.83
N ASN A 45 11.97 13.35 7.75
CA ASN A 45 12.88 13.73 6.67
C ASN A 45 12.26 14.71 5.66
N LYS A 46 11.05 15.23 5.94
CA LYS A 46 10.26 16.13 5.09
C LYS A 46 9.74 15.51 3.79
N LEU A 47 9.76 14.18 3.68
CA LEU A 47 9.14 13.47 2.57
C LEU A 47 7.68 13.14 2.88
N VAL A 48 6.87 13.00 1.84
CA VAL A 48 5.48 12.55 1.96
C VAL A 48 5.48 11.05 2.25
N GLU A 49 4.83 10.67 3.35
CA GLU A 49 4.53 9.29 3.73
C GLU A 49 3.06 8.98 3.47
N ILE A 50 2.82 7.81 2.89
CA ILE A 50 1.49 7.31 2.56
C ILE A 50 1.33 5.97 3.26
N GLU A 51 0.26 5.84 4.03
CA GLU A 51 -0.18 4.58 4.61
C GLU A 51 -1.44 4.10 3.89
N ALA A 52 -1.30 2.97 3.19
CA ALA A 52 -2.41 2.26 2.57
C ALA A 52 -2.82 1.07 3.46
N SER A 53 -4.06 1.07 3.94
CA SER A 53 -4.60 0.01 4.79
C SER A 53 -5.49 -0.93 3.99
N PHE A 54 -5.13 -2.20 3.92
CA PHE A 54 -5.87 -3.26 3.24
C PHE A 54 -6.49 -4.21 4.25
N GLU A 55 -7.71 -4.68 3.98
CA GLU A 55 -8.35 -5.66 4.84
C GLU A 55 -7.57 -6.97 4.82
N ARG A 56 -7.23 -7.46 6.01
CA ARG A 56 -6.52 -8.73 6.17
C ARG A 56 -7.27 -9.88 5.52
N GLN A 57 -8.59 -9.91 5.66
CA GLN A 57 -9.42 -10.99 5.11
C GLN A 57 -9.30 -11.06 3.59
N ALA A 58 -9.32 -9.91 2.90
CA ALA A 58 -9.15 -9.85 1.45
C ALA A 58 -7.82 -10.47 0.99
N LEU A 59 -6.71 -10.19 1.69
CA LEU A 59 -5.43 -10.83 1.38
C LEU A 59 -5.38 -12.31 1.77
N CYS A 60 -5.97 -12.70 2.90
CA CYS A 60 -6.02 -14.10 3.33
C CYS A 60 -6.93 -14.98 2.45
N SER A 61 -7.84 -14.38 1.69
CA SER A 61 -8.72 -15.07 0.75
C SER A 61 -8.08 -15.28 -0.64
N ILE A 62 -6.86 -14.79 -0.88
CA ILE A 62 -6.14 -15.04 -2.12
C ILE A 62 -5.77 -16.53 -2.18
N GLU A 63 -6.26 -17.22 -3.20
CA GLU A 63 -5.88 -18.61 -3.48
C GLU A 63 -4.59 -18.64 -4.30
N GLY A 64 -3.70 -19.58 -3.99
CA GLY A 64 -2.42 -19.77 -4.69
C GLY A 64 -1.23 -19.06 -4.04
N ASP A 65 -0.07 -19.17 -4.70
CA ASP A 65 1.16 -18.54 -4.23
C ASP A 65 1.09 -17.02 -4.46
N LEU A 66 1.42 -16.25 -3.43
CA LEU A 66 1.64 -14.81 -3.60
C LEU A 66 2.90 -14.58 -4.46
N PRO A 67 2.91 -13.55 -5.32
CA PRO A 67 4.12 -13.18 -6.03
C PRO A 67 5.19 -12.72 -5.03
N ASP A 68 6.45 -12.93 -5.39
CA ASP A 68 7.60 -12.53 -4.57
C ASP A 68 7.63 -11.02 -4.26
N GLU A 69 6.98 -10.22 -5.10
CA GLU A 69 6.86 -8.78 -4.97
C GLU A 69 5.40 -8.34 -5.10
N LEU A 70 4.95 -7.54 -4.12
CA LEU A 70 3.65 -6.88 -4.17
C LEU A 70 3.83 -5.42 -4.59
N THR A 71 2.93 -4.97 -5.47
CA THR A 71 2.88 -3.58 -5.94
C THR A 71 1.62 -2.91 -5.41
N VAL A 72 1.78 -1.78 -4.72
CA VAL A 72 0.70 -0.85 -4.38
C VAL A 72 0.73 0.28 -5.40
N ALA A 73 -0.41 0.51 -6.05
CA ALA A 73 -0.61 1.61 -6.97
C ALA A 73 -1.59 2.63 -6.35
N GLY A 74 -1.17 3.88 -6.26
CA GLY A 74 -2.04 4.99 -5.86
C GLY A 74 -2.03 6.11 -6.88
N PHE A 75 -2.77 7.18 -6.59
CA PHE A 75 -3.05 8.24 -7.56
C PHE A 75 -2.60 9.60 -7.02
N LEU A 76 -2.10 10.40 -7.93
CA LEU A 76 -1.81 11.81 -7.71
C LEU A 76 -3.00 12.65 -8.18
N THR A 77 -3.13 13.87 -7.66
CA THR A 77 -4.23 14.79 -7.98
C THR A 77 -4.20 15.28 -9.43
N ASP A 78 -3.05 15.19 -10.11
CA ASP A 78 -2.90 15.47 -11.54
C ASP A 78 -3.34 14.30 -12.45
N GLY A 79 -3.77 13.17 -11.87
CA GLY A 79 -4.21 11.97 -12.56
C GLY A 79 -3.12 10.94 -12.86
N ASN A 80 -1.85 11.25 -12.54
CA ASN A 80 -0.76 10.28 -12.64
C ASN A 80 -0.84 9.23 -11.52
N ILE A 81 -0.07 8.15 -11.68
CA ILE A 81 0.03 7.07 -10.67
C ILE A 81 1.40 7.06 -10.01
N PHE A 82 1.43 6.75 -8.73
CA PHE A 82 2.66 6.33 -8.04
C PHE A 82 2.60 4.84 -7.74
N LEU A 83 3.78 4.21 -7.74
CA LEU A 83 3.94 2.79 -7.46
C LEU A 83 4.91 2.60 -6.30
N GLY A 84 4.54 1.76 -5.33
CA GLY A 84 5.47 1.22 -4.35
C GLY A 84 5.50 -0.28 -4.42
N THR A 85 6.69 -0.85 -4.47
CA THR A 85 6.87 -2.30 -4.47
C THR A 85 7.61 -2.77 -3.23
N SER A 86 7.25 -3.94 -2.73
CA SER A 86 7.96 -4.57 -1.63
C SER A 86 7.89 -6.08 -1.74
N LYS A 87 8.97 -6.74 -1.33
CA LYS A 87 9.01 -8.20 -1.26
C LYS A 87 8.32 -8.67 0.00
N VAL A 88 7.27 -9.45 -0.16
CA VAL A 88 6.50 -9.99 0.97
C VAL A 88 6.78 -11.47 1.10
N ARG A 89 7.24 -11.88 2.28
CA ARG A 89 7.41 -13.29 2.63
C ARG A 89 6.40 -13.66 3.70
N ILE A 90 5.44 -14.53 3.35
CA ILE A 90 4.57 -15.14 4.36
C ILE A 90 5.42 -16.12 5.17
N ILE A 91 5.56 -15.85 6.47
CA ILE A 91 6.14 -16.79 7.42
C ILE A 91 4.98 -17.57 8.02
N HIS A 92 4.81 -18.84 7.65
CA HIS A 92 3.85 -19.74 8.31
C HIS A 92 4.39 -20.10 9.70
N PRO A 93 3.80 -19.59 10.81
CA PRO A 93 4.22 -19.99 12.14
C PRO A 93 3.52 -21.32 12.45
N GLY A 94 4.07 -22.45 11.97
CA GLY A 94 3.45 -23.75 12.28
C GLY A 94 3.86 -24.99 11.49
N MET A 95 4.85 -24.97 10.60
CA MET A 95 5.42 -26.23 10.10
C MET A 95 6.53 -26.71 11.05
N LYS A 96 6.13 -27.47 12.07
CA LYS A 96 6.97 -28.47 12.73
C LYS A 96 6.44 -29.84 12.38
#